data_AF-A0A7S2GY14-F1
#
_entry.id   AF-A0A7S2GY14-F1
#
_cell.length_a   1.000
_cell.length_b   1.000
_cell.length_c   1.000
_cell.angle_alpha   90.00
_cell.angle_beta   90.00
_cell.angle_gamma   90.00
#
_symmetry.space_group_name_H-M   'P 1'
#
loop_
_entity.id
_entity.type
_entity.pdbx_description
1 polymer ?
#
loop_
_entity_poly.entity_id
_entity_poly.type
_entity_poly.pdbx_seq_one_letter_code
_entity_poly.pdbx_strand_id
1 'polypeptide(L)'
;LIDTSSHYSASSSGPSVGHGASERLIGRVIAEAQEAGEVSREELLLSTKLGHVARGAETPPGAVRLALAQGGGDDWHCIHPDFVQEEVRASRERLGTAPDFVLLHNPEYFLSSQLQQRVPIADAWDEMYERLRDAFKALEALCDEGVIGSGYGVSGNFLSCLFSTTGRPNVYEALALDRVVDAAAAAASSSGGHPLGV
;
A
#
# COMPACT_ATOMS: atom_id res chain seq x y z
N LEU A 1 6.35 17.24 -0.94
CA LEU A 1 5.88 15.84 -0.91
C LEU A 1 7.01 14.98 -0.40
N ILE A 2 6.80 14.33 0.75
CA ILE A 2 7.63 13.28 1.31
C ILE A 2 6.89 11.97 1.06
N ASP A 3 7.58 11.01 0.47
CA ASP A 3 6.99 9.74 0.09
C ASP A 3 7.82 8.58 0.64
N THR A 4 7.16 7.64 1.30
CA THR A 4 7.80 6.51 1.98
C THR A 4 6.96 5.24 1.81
N SER A 5 7.33 4.18 2.51
CA SER A 5 6.68 2.88 2.49
C SER A 5 7.05 2.13 3.75
N SER A 6 6.11 1.35 4.29
CA SER A 6 6.43 0.42 5.39
C SER A 6 7.43 -0.65 4.97
N HIS A 7 7.62 -0.86 3.68
CA HIS A 7 8.58 -1.83 3.16
C HIS A 7 10.01 -1.29 2.96
N TYR A 8 10.20 0.04 2.86
CA TYR A 8 11.52 0.59 2.54
C TYR A 8 12.48 0.47 3.73
N SER A 9 13.53 -0.34 3.55
CA SER A 9 14.61 -0.54 4.52
C SER A 9 15.93 0.08 4.04
N ALA A 10 16.67 0.67 4.98
CA ALA A 10 18.04 1.15 4.76
C ALA A 10 19.11 0.05 4.87
N SER A 11 18.77 -1.16 5.34
CA SER A 11 19.72 -2.27 5.48
C SER A 11 19.19 -3.60 4.94
N SER A 12 20.05 -4.33 4.24
CA SER A 12 19.79 -5.63 3.59
C SER A 12 20.11 -6.83 4.48
N SER A 13 20.30 -6.65 5.79
CA SER A 13 20.87 -7.69 6.67
C SER A 13 20.13 -7.84 8.00
N GLY A 14 19.07 -8.67 7.98
CA GLY A 14 18.43 -9.24 9.18
C GLY A 14 16.92 -9.51 9.01
N PRO A 15 16.36 -10.57 9.62
CA PRO A 15 14.92 -10.80 9.60
C PRO A 15 14.20 -9.71 10.42
N SER A 16 13.11 -9.14 9.88
CA SER A 16 12.22 -8.12 10.50
C SER A 16 12.74 -6.69 10.74
N VAL A 17 14.05 -6.44 10.90
CA VAL A 17 14.56 -5.12 11.36
C VAL A 17 14.30 -3.96 10.36
N GLY A 18 14.09 -4.29 9.09
CA GLY A 18 13.87 -3.31 8.02
C GLY A 18 12.45 -2.74 7.90
N HIS A 19 11.42 -3.47 8.36
CA HIS A 19 10.03 -3.05 8.15
C HIS A 19 9.73 -1.76 8.91
N GLY A 20 9.27 -0.75 8.19
CA GLY A 20 8.97 0.60 8.66
C GLY A 20 10.21 1.41 9.01
N ALA A 21 11.41 1.00 8.60
CA ALA A 21 12.64 1.73 8.91
C ALA A 21 12.67 3.12 8.25
N SER A 22 12.23 3.23 6.99
CA SER A 22 12.09 4.51 6.31
C SER A 22 11.07 5.42 7.02
N GLU A 23 9.90 4.89 7.39
CA GLU A 23 8.87 5.64 8.13
C GLU A 23 9.40 6.18 9.46
N ARG A 24 10.08 5.34 10.25
CA ARG A 24 10.69 5.77 11.52
C ARG A 24 11.77 6.84 11.32
N LEU A 25 12.58 6.74 10.26
CA LEU A 25 13.59 7.75 9.96
C LEU A 25 12.94 9.08 9.58
N ILE A 26 11.97 9.05 8.67
CA ILE A 26 11.26 10.23 8.21
C ILE A 26 10.50 10.88 9.36
N GLY A 27 9.81 10.10 10.19
CA GLY A 27 9.11 10.61 11.36
C GLY A 27 10.04 11.35 12.33
N ARG A 28 11.23 10.80 12.60
CA ARG A 28 12.24 11.49 13.42
C ARG A 28 12.72 12.80 12.80
N VAL A 29 13.06 12.79 11.51
CA VAL A 29 13.55 13.99 10.81
C VAL A 29 12.48 15.08 10.77
N ILE A 30 11.21 14.73 10.53
CA ILE A 30 10.10 15.68 10.59
C ILE A 30 9.97 16.26 12.00
N ALA A 31 9.99 15.42 13.03
CA ALA A 31 9.88 15.88 14.42
C ALA A 31 11.03 16.83 14.82
N GLU A 32 12.27 16.51 14.44
CA GLU A 32 13.45 17.36 14.70
C GLU A 32 13.33 18.73 14.00
N ALA A 33 12.91 18.75 12.73
CA ALA A 33 12.72 19.99 11.98
C ALA A 33 11.57 20.85 12.55
N GLN A 34 10.50 20.22 13.04
CA GLN A 34 9.39 20.91 13.73
C GLN A 34 9.83 21.49 15.07
N GLU A 35 10.63 20.75 15.85
CA GLU A 35 11.19 21.23 17.12
C GLU A 35 12.14 22.42 16.91
N ALA A 36 12.91 22.40 15.82
CA ALA A 36 13.76 23.53 15.41
C ALA A 36 12.98 24.72 14.84
N GLY A 37 11.67 24.60 14.63
CA GLY A 37 10.83 25.63 14.02
C GLY A 37 11.12 25.88 12.53
N GLU A 38 11.74 24.91 11.86
CA GLU A 38 12.14 25.01 10.44
C GLU A 38 10.97 24.69 9.50
N VAL A 39 10.00 23.89 9.95
CA VAL A 39 8.82 23.51 9.18
C VAL A 39 7.63 23.24 10.09
N SER A 40 6.43 23.58 9.63
CA SER A 40 5.15 23.20 10.25
C SER A 40 4.59 21.92 9.62
N ARG A 41 3.64 21.25 10.28
CA ARG A 41 3.07 20.00 9.71
C ARG A 41 2.33 20.27 8.40
N GLU A 42 1.68 21.42 8.32
CA GLU A 42 0.80 21.86 7.24
C GLU A 42 1.57 22.21 5.96
N GLU A 43 2.87 22.47 6.06
CA GLU A 43 3.78 22.68 4.93
C GLU A 43 4.24 21.36 4.27
N LEU A 44 3.93 20.23 4.90
CA LEU A 44 4.33 18.91 4.44
C LEU A 44 3.13 18.18 3.84
N LEU A 45 3.38 17.53 2.70
CA LEU A 45 2.51 16.49 2.17
C LEU A 45 3.23 15.15 2.34
N LEU A 46 2.68 14.24 3.15
CA LEU A 46 3.27 12.97 3.54
C LEU A 46 2.46 11.80 2.97
N SER A 47 3.11 10.99 2.14
CA SER A 47 2.56 9.77 1.57
C SER A 47 3.32 8.56 2.11
N THR A 48 2.59 7.48 2.45
CA THR A 48 3.18 6.17 2.72
C THR A 48 2.50 5.10 1.89
N LYS A 49 3.14 3.93 1.79
CA LYS A 49 2.64 2.77 1.06
C LYS A 49 2.70 1.51 1.91
N LEU A 50 1.71 0.65 1.73
CA LEU A 50 1.58 -0.61 2.46
C LEU A 50 1.22 -1.77 1.53
N GLY A 51 1.30 -2.99 2.05
CA GLY A 51 0.89 -4.20 1.31
C GLY A 51 1.91 -5.32 1.44
N HIS A 52 3.16 -5.01 1.75
CA HIS A 52 4.17 -6.02 2.05
C HIS A 52 4.07 -6.47 3.51
N VAL A 53 4.10 -7.78 3.72
CA VAL A 53 4.05 -8.38 5.06
C VAL A 53 5.48 -8.53 5.56
N ALA A 54 5.75 -7.95 6.72
CA ALA A 54 7.07 -7.98 7.35
C ALA A 54 7.63 -9.42 7.44
N ARG A 55 8.87 -9.61 6.97
CA ARG A 55 9.55 -10.90 7.05
C ARG A 55 9.55 -11.50 8.46
N GLY A 56 9.08 -12.74 8.57
CA GLY A 56 9.02 -13.49 9.83
C GLY A 56 7.78 -13.21 10.68
N ALA A 57 6.90 -12.31 10.25
CA ALA A 57 5.56 -12.17 10.82
C ALA A 57 4.69 -13.38 10.47
N GLU A 58 3.62 -13.57 11.26
CA GLU A 58 2.55 -14.50 10.90
C GLU A 58 1.92 -14.09 9.56
N THR A 59 1.61 -15.07 8.71
CA THR A 59 1.00 -14.80 7.40
C THR A 59 -0.45 -14.40 7.58
N PRO A 60 -0.85 -13.17 7.22
CA PRO A 60 -2.22 -12.73 7.36
C PRO A 60 -3.16 -13.56 6.47
N PRO A 61 -4.43 -13.74 6.88
CA PRO A 61 -5.46 -14.29 6.00
C PRO A 61 -5.53 -13.51 4.68
N GLY A 62 -5.63 -14.24 3.57
CA GLY A 62 -5.71 -13.63 2.23
C GLY A 62 -4.40 -13.07 1.68
N ALA A 63 -3.27 -13.26 2.37
CA ALA A 63 -1.96 -12.93 1.82
C ALA A 63 -1.56 -13.88 0.68
N VAL A 64 -0.85 -13.34 -0.31
CA VAL A 64 -0.31 -14.08 -1.45
C VAL A 64 1.21 -14.14 -1.38
N ARG A 65 1.78 -15.25 -1.83
CA ARG A 65 3.23 -15.43 -1.87
C ARG A 65 3.82 -14.67 -3.04
N LEU A 66 4.92 -13.95 -2.79
CA LEU A 66 5.66 -13.24 -3.83
C LEU A 66 6.49 -14.21 -4.67
N ALA A 67 6.32 -14.15 -6.00
CA ALA A 67 6.95 -15.03 -6.98
C ALA A 67 8.48 -14.91 -7.04
N LEU A 68 8.98 -13.69 -6.87
CA LEU A 68 10.40 -13.35 -6.86
C LEU A 68 10.55 -12.25 -5.81
N ALA A 69 11.31 -12.53 -4.75
CA ALA A 69 11.74 -11.51 -3.79
C ALA A 69 12.78 -10.60 -4.47
N GLN A 70 12.38 -9.82 -5.47
CA GLN A 70 13.24 -8.85 -6.10
C GLN A 70 13.35 -7.65 -5.16
N GLY A 71 14.48 -7.55 -4.46
CA GLY A 71 14.99 -6.29 -3.93
C GLY A 71 14.64 -5.94 -2.47
N GLY A 72 13.78 -6.70 -1.78
CA GLY A 72 13.46 -6.35 -0.39
C GLY A 72 12.78 -7.44 0.41
N GLY A 73 13.50 -8.50 0.76
CA GLY A 73 13.32 -9.29 1.99
C GLY A 73 11.98 -9.97 2.35
N ASP A 74 10.85 -9.60 1.75
CA ASP A 74 9.51 -10.03 2.17
C ASP A 74 8.98 -11.16 1.29
N ASP A 75 8.26 -12.07 1.94
CA ASP A 75 7.78 -13.30 1.33
C ASP A 75 6.31 -13.22 0.88
N TRP A 76 5.57 -12.26 1.44
CA TRP A 76 4.11 -12.18 1.30
C TRP A 76 3.62 -10.76 1.04
N HIS A 77 2.50 -10.67 0.34
CA HIS A 77 1.77 -9.44 0.09
C HIS A 77 0.31 -9.60 0.50
N CYS A 78 -0.27 -8.58 1.13
CA CYS A 78 -1.62 -8.61 1.64
C CYS A 78 -2.29 -7.24 1.52
N ILE A 79 -3.54 -7.24 1.05
CA ILE A 79 -4.45 -6.08 1.09
C ILE A 79 -5.78 -6.42 1.74
N HIS A 80 -5.81 -7.49 2.54
CA HIS A 80 -7.01 -7.84 3.29
C HIS A 80 -7.41 -6.66 4.21
N PRO A 81 -8.70 -6.31 4.32
CA PRO A 81 -9.15 -5.14 5.09
C PRO A 81 -8.58 -5.08 6.52
N ASP A 82 -8.53 -6.20 7.23
CA ASP A 82 -7.98 -6.26 8.60
C ASP A 82 -6.48 -5.93 8.63
N PHE A 83 -5.71 -6.52 7.71
CA PHE A 83 -4.28 -6.23 7.58
C PHE A 83 -4.03 -4.77 7.22
N VAL A 84 -4.80 -4.21 6.28
CA VAL A 84 -4.70 -2.80 5.87
C VAL A 84 -4.95 -1.88 7.06
N GLN A 85 -5.99 -2.17 7.85
CA GLN A 85 -6.33 -1.38 9.03
C GLN A 85 -5.22 -1.36 10.09
N GLU A 86 -4.66 -2.52 10.40
CA GLU A 86 -3.55 -2.65 11.35
C GLU A 86 -2.29 -1.95 10.83
N GLU A 87 -1.95 -2.16 9.55
CA GLU A 87 -0.72 -1.65 8.97
C GLU A 87 -0.74 -0.12 8.78
N VAL A 88 -1.90 0.50 8.47
CA VAL A 88 -2.04 1.96 8.46
C VAL A 88 -1.82 2.56 9.84
N ARG A 89 -2.43 1.97 10.89
CA ARG A 89 -2.26 2.47 12.26
C ARG A 89 -0.81 2.32 12.71
N ALA A 90 -0.18 1.18 12.43
CA ALA A 90 1.24 0.96 12.69
C ALA A 90 2.14 1.94 11.91
N SER A 91 1.81 2.25 10.66
CA SER A 91 2.52 3.25 9.86
C SER A 91 2.44 4.65 10.49
N ARG A 92 1.26 5.10 10.90
CA ARG A 92 1.05 6.36 11.62
C ARG A 92 1.88 6.41 12.91
N GLU A 93 1.91 5.33 13.68
CA GLU A 93 2.74 5.24 14.89
C GLU A 93 4.23 5.39 14.58
N ARG A 94 4.72 4.73 13.53
CA ARG A 94 6.13 4.80 13.11
C ARG A 94 6.50 6.19 12.59
N LEU A 95 5.59 6.87 11.89
CA LEU A 95 5.77 8.24 11.40
C LEU A 95 5.66 9.29 12.52
N GLY A 96 4.96 8.98 13.62
CA GLY A 96 4.66 9.93 14.70
C GLY A 96 3.66 11.02 14.32
N THR A 97 3.08 10.95 13.11
CA THR A 97 2.08 11.89 12.58
C THR A 97 1.20 11.16 11.57
N ALA A 98 0.00 11.69 11.30
CA ALA A 98 -0.90 11.11 10.30
C ALA A 98 -0.30 11.30 8.89
N PRO A 99 -0.21 10.25 8.05
CA PRO A 99 0.07 10.42 6.63
C PRO A 99 -1.12 11.12 5.97
N ASP A 100 -0.85 12.00 5.01
CA ASP A 100 -1.89 12.62 4.19
C ASP A 100 -2.47 11.61 3.20
N PHE A 101 -1.60 10.80 2.60
CA PHE A 101 -1.99 9.74 1.66
C PHE A 101 -1.44 8.37 2.06
N VAL A 102 -2.28 7.34 1.92
CA VAL A 102 -1.88 5.94 2.02
C VAL A 102 -2.13 5.23 0.70
N LEU A 103 -1.10 4.63 0.10
CA LEU A 103 -1.23 3.90 -1.16
C LEU A 103 -1.04 2.40 -0.96
N LEU A 104 -1.88 1.58 -1.58
CA LEU A 104 -1.63 0.15 -1.72
C LEU A 104 -0.46 -0.03 -2.69
N HIS A 105 0.64 -0.60 -2.22
CA HIS A 105 1.87 -0.80 -2.98
C HIS A 105 1.77 -2.11 -3.77
N ASN A 106 1.66 -1.98 -5.10
CA ASN A 106 1.64 -3.06 -6.06
C ASN A 106 0.60 -4.17 -5.75
N PRO A 107 -0.70 -3.85 -5.59
CA PRO A 107 -1.71 -4.87 -5.27
C PRO A 107 -1.84 -5.96 -6.35
N GLU A 108 -1.36 -5.70 -7.57
CA GLU A 108 -1.26 -6.68 -8.66
C GLU A 108 -0.30 -7.86 -8.41
N TYR A 109 0.45 -7.88 -7.30
CA TYR A 109 1.11 -9.11 -6.84
C TYR A 109 0.13 -10.28 -6.67
N PHE A 110 -1.13 -9.99 -6.34
CA PHE A 110 -2.20 -10.97 -6.35
C PHE A 110 -2.36 -11.62 -7.74
N LEU A 111 -2.48 -10.81 -8.81
CA LEU A 111 -2.61 -11.32 -10.19
C LEU A 111 -1.43 -12.20 -10.59
N SER A 112 -0.22 -11.80 -10.21
CA SER A 112 0.99 -12.59 -10.43
C SER A 112 0.91 -13.96 -9.75
N SER A 113 0.40 -14.00 -8.51
CA SER A 113 0.20 -15.25 -7.77
C SER A 113 -0.88 -16.13 -8.41
N GLN A 114 -2.01 -15.55 -8.82
CA GLN A 114 -3.10 -16.29 -9.48
C GLN A 114 -2.67 -16.91 -10.82
N LEU A 115 -1.84 -16.20 -11.59
CA LEU A 115 -1.28 -16.74 -12.84
C LEU A 115 -0.33 -17.91 -12.60
N GLN A 116 0.48 -17.87 -11.54
CA GLN A 116 1.30 -19.02 -11.14
C GLN A 116 0.46 -20.25 -10.77
N GLN A 117 -0.69 -20.01 -10.15
CA GLN A 117 -1.69 -21.03 -9.80
C GLN A 117 -2.55 -21.47 -10.98
N ARG A 118 -2.34 -20.88 -12.17
CA ARG A 118 -3.10 -21.17 -13.41
C ARG A 118 -4.60 -20.90 -13.30
N VAL A 119 -4.98 -19.94 -12.46
CA VAL A 119 -6.35 -19.45 -12.39
C VAL A 119 -6.69 -18.72 -13.71
N PRO A 120 -7.90 -18.89 -14.26
CA PRO A 120 -8.33 -18.13 -15.43
C PRO A 120 -8.19 -16.62 -15.20
N ILE A 121 -7.65 -15.90 -16.19
CA ILE A 121 -7.32 -14.47 -16.02
C ILE A 121 -8.56 -13.61 -15.72
N ALA A 122 -9.72 -13.96 -16.29
CA ALA A 122 -10.96 -13.24 -16.04
C ALA A 122 -11.35 -13.33 -14.55
N ASP A 123 -11.35 -14.55 -13.99
CA ASP A 123 -11.67 -14.81 -12.58
C ASP A 123 -10.67 -14.10 -11.65
N ALA A 124 -9.38 -14.15 -11.98
CA ALA A 124 -8.34 -13.47 -11.21
C ALA A 124 -8.49 -11.94 -11.22
N TRP A 125 -8.88 -11.36 -12.37
CA TRP A 125 -9.18 -9.93 -12.43
C TRP A 125 -10.41 -9.58 -11.61
N ASP A 126 -11.50 -10.34 -11.73
CA ASP A 126 -12.71 -10.04 -10.96
C ASP A 126 -12.43 -10.10 -9.45
N GLU A 127 -11.73 -11.12 -8.95
CA GLU A 127 -11.33 -11.19 -7.55
C GLU A 127 -10.39 -10.04 -7.13
N MET A 128 -9.46 -9.62 -8.00
CA MET A 128 -8.57 -8.48 -7.71
C MET A 128 -9.35 -7.20 -7.43
N TYR A 129 -10.34 -6.86 -8.25
CA TYR A 129 -11.10 -5.63 -8.04
C TYR A 129 -12.11 -5.74 -6.90
N GLU A 130 -12.60 -6.95 -6.59
CA GLU A 130 -13.35 -7.18 -5.35
C GLU A 130 -12.48 -6.93 -4.12
N ARG A 131 -11.25 -7.46 -4.11
CA ARG A 131 -10.26 -7.23 -3.05
C ARG A 131 -9.91 -5.75 -2.91
N LEU A 132 -9.69 -5.03 -4.02
CA LEU A 132 -9.44 -3.58 -4.00
C LEU A 132 -10.60 -2.81 -3.39
N ARG A 133 -11.82 -3.10 -3.81
CA ARG A 133 -13.02 -2.46 -3.26
C ARG A 133 -13.12 -2.66 -1.75
N ASP A 134 -12.85 -3.87 -1.26
CA ASP A 134 -12.93 -4.13 0.18
C ASP A 134 -11.78 -3.48 0.96
N ALA A 135 -10.56 -3.43 0.40
CA ALA A 135 -9.45 -2.67 0.96
C ALA A 135 -9.76 -1.15 0.98
N PHE A 136 -10.39 -0.62 -0.07
CA PHE A 136 -10.78 0.79 -0.14
C PHE A 136 -11.85 1.15 0.89
N LYS A 137 -12.82 0.26 1.18
CA LYS A 137 -13.77 0.50 2.29
C LYS A 137 -13.06 0.67 3.63
N ALA A 138 -12.01 -0.12 3.88
CA ALA A 138 -11.21 0.04 5.09
C ALA A 138 -10.42 1.36 5.10
N LEU A 139 -9.87 1.77 3.96
CA LEU A 139 -9.16 3.05 3.85
C LEU A 139 -10.09 4.26 3.98
N GLU A 140 -11.30 4.20 3.41
CA GLU A 140 -12.36 5.21 3.60
C GLU A 140 -12.68 5.39 5.10
N ALA A 141 -12.89 4.29 5.82
CA ALA A 141 -13.14 4.33 7.27
C ALA A 141 -11.96 4.95 8.05
N LEU A 142 -10.72 4.65 7.65
CA LEU A 142 -9.53 5.24 8.26
C LEU A 142 -9.37 6.74 7.95
N CYS A 143 -9.84 7.21 6.79
CA CYS A 143 -9.95 8.64 6.48
C CYS A 143 -11.03 9.31 7.35
N ASP A 144 -12.20 8.68 7.50
CA ASP A 144 -13.28 9.19 8.36
C ASP A 144 -12.84 9.30 9.84
N GLU A 145 -12.04 8.36 10.30
CA GLU A 145 -11.43 8.37 11.65
C GLU A 145 -10.30 9.41 11.81
N GLY A 146 -9.84 10.04 10.72
CA GLY A 146 -8.67 10.93 10.73
C GLY A 146 -7.35 10.21 11.00
N VAL A 147 -7.29 8.89 10.80
CA VAL A 147 -6.03 8.13 10.81
C VAL A 147 -5.23 8.46 9.56
N ILE A 148 -5.93 8.67 8.44
CA ILE A 148 -5.39 9.19 7.18
C ILE A 148 -5.88 10.63 7.02
N GLY A 149 -4.97 11.55 6.69
CA GLY A 149 -5.25 12.99 6.72
C GLY A 149 -6.01 13.52 5.50
N SER A 150 -5.82 12.92 4.31
CA SER A 150 -6.40 13.45 3.07
C SER A 150 -7.05 12.40 2.19
N GLY A 151 -6.43 11.24 1.95
CA GLY A 151 -6.99 10.24 1.04
C GLY A 151 -6.13 8.99 0.89
N TYR A 152 -6.51 8.14 -0.04
CA TYR A 152 -5.82 6.87 -0.27
C TYR A 152 -5.68 6.57 -1.75
N GLY A 153 -4.99 5.49 -2.10
CA GLY A 153 -4.76 5.18 -3.50
C GLY A 153 -4.06 3.87 -3.78
N VAL A 154 -3.61 3.73 -5.02
CA VAL A 154 -2.81 2.60 -5.48
C VAL A 154 -1.52 3.13 -6.09
N SER A 155 -0.40 2.58 -5.67
CA SER A 155 0.89 2.75 -6.33
C SER A 155 1.23 1.42 -7.00
N GLY A 156 0.94 1.28 -8.29
CA GLY A 156 1.09 0.01 -9.01
C GLY A 156 1.33 0.16 -10.51
N ASN A 157 1.46 -0.98 -11.19
CA ASN A 157 1.72 -1.06 -12.63
C ASN A 157 0.41 -1.22 -13.41
N PHE A 158 -0.04 -0.11 -14.00
CA PHE A 158 -1.24 -0.10 -14.84
C PHE A 158 -0.98 -0.71 -16.23
N LEU A 159 -2.05 -1.00 -16.99
CA LEU A 159 -1.99 -1.57 -18.34
C LEU A 159 -1.08 -0.82 -19.33
N SER A 160 -0.79 0.46 -19.09
CA SER A 160 0.15 1.26 -19.89
C SER A 160 1.63 1.06 -19.53
N CYS A 161 1.93 0.40 -18.41
CA CYS A 161 3.30 0.13 -17.99
C CYS A 161 3.91 -1.01 -18.81
N LEU A 162 5.21 -0.94 -19.09
CA LEU A 162 5.91 -1.94 -19.92
C LEU A 162 6.12 -3.26 -19.19
N PHE A 163 6.41 -3.21 -17.88
CA PHE A 163 6.79 -4.37 -17.08
C PHE A 163 5.86 -4.53 -15.88
N SER A 164 5.54 -5.78 -15.55
CA SER A 164 4.81 -6.15 -14.35
C SER A 164 5.72 -6.22 -13.14
N THR A 165 5.13 -6.46 -11.97
CA THR A 165 5.86 -6.68 -10.71
C THR A 165 6.80 -7.90 -10.74
N THR A 166 6.68 -8.78 -11.73
CA THR A 166 7.58 -9.93 -11.94
C THR A 166 8.66 -9.67 -12.99
N GLY A 167 8.71 -8.47 -13.56
CA GLY A 167 9.64 -8.10 -14.64
C GLY A 167 9.26 -8.66 -16.02
N ARG A 168 8.08 -9.25 -16.16
CA ARG A 168 7.52 -9.74 -17.42
C ARG A 168 6.77 -8.62 -18.16
N PRO A 169 6.46 -8.75 -19.45
CA PRO A 169 5.56 -7.82 -20.13
C PRO A 169 4.22 -7.68 -19.39
N ASN A 170 3.78 -6.44 -19.15
CA ASN A 170 2.62 -6.15 -18.29
C ASN A 170 1.27 -6.36 -19.00
N VAL A 171 1.00 -7.60 -19.43
CA VAL A 171 -0.21 -7.93 -20.20
C VAL A 171 -1.31 -8.51 -19.30
N TYR A 172 -0.93 -9.35 -18.34
CA TYR A 172 -1.86 -10.13 -17.51
C TYR A 172 -1.78 -9.79 -16.01
N GLU A 173 -0.68 -9.15 -15.59
CA GLU A 173 -0.39 -8.80 -14.19
C GLU A 173 -0.55 -7.29 -13.96
N ALA A 174 -1.48 -6.66 -14.69
CA ALA A 174 -1.68 -5.22 -14.73
C ALA A 174 -3.02 -4.80 -14.13
N LEU A 175 -3.05 -3.61 -13.53
CA LEU A 175 -4.30 -2.95 -13.14
C LEU A 175 -4.85 -2.10 -14.28
N ALA A 176 -6.18 -2.01 -14.36
CA ALA A 176 -6.92 -1.14 -15.25
C ALA A 176 -7.41 0.07 -14.44
N LEU A 177 -7.01 1.27 -14.86
CA LEU A 177 -7.24 2.49 -14.10
C LEU A 177 -8.74 2.77 -13.89
N ASP A 178 -9.55 2.57 -14.93
CA ASP A 178 -11.00 2.68 -14.88
C ASP A 178 -11.61 1.76 -13.80
N ARG A 179 -11.18 0.50 -13.75
CA ARG A 179 -11.66 -0.45 -12.73
C ARG A 179 -11.18 -0.12 -11.32
N VAL A 180 -10.00 0.49 -11.17
CA VAL A 180 -9.53 1.02 -9.86
C VAL A 180 -10.41 2.19 -9.41
N VAL A 181 -10.72 3.12 -10.32
CA VAL A 181 -11.63 4.24 -10.05
C VAL A 181 -13.03 3.75 -9.69
N ASP A 182 -13.56 2.76 -10.43
CA ASP A 182 -14.86 2.16 -10.14
C ASP A 182 -14.89 1.47 -8.77
N ALA A 183 -13.82 0.76 -8.40
CA ALA A 183 -13.69 0.13 -7.09
C ALA A 183 -13.69 1.16 -5.95
N ALA A 184 -13.01 2.29 -6.13
CA ALA A 184 -12.99 3.38 -5.15
C ALA A 184 -14.35 4.07 -5.06
N ALA A 185 -14.99 4.36 -6.19
CA ALA A 185 -16.34 4.92 -6.24
C ALA A 185 -17.38 4.01 -5.57
N ALA A 186 -17.23 2.68 -5.71
CA ALA A 186 -18.09 1.70 -5.05
C ALA A 186 -17.80 1.53 -3.54
N ALA A 187 -16.61 1.91 -3.08
CA ALA A 187 -16.22 1.88 -1.68
C ALA A 187 -16.64 3.14 -0.91
N ALA A 188 -16.82 4.26 -1.62
CA ALA A 188 -17.24 5.54 -1.06
C ALA A 188 -18.53 5.43 -0.22
N SER A 189 -18.56 6.16 0.89
CA SER A 189 -19.73 6.27 1.76
C SER A 189 -20.87 7.07 1.09
N SER A 190 -22.08 7.01 1.65
CA SER A 190 -23.22 7.82 1.17
C SER A 190 -22.99 9.33 1.31
N SER A 191 -22.03 9.76 2.13
CA SER A 191 -21.59 11.15 2.31
C SER A 191 -20.61 11.65 1.24
N GLY A 192 -20.20 10.77 0.32
CA GLY A 192 -19.11 11.02 -0.64
C GLY A 192 -17.87 10.19 -0.30
N GLY A 193 -16.97 10.04 -1.28
CA GLY A 193 -15.70 9.33 -1.11
C GLY A 193 -14.55 10.30 -0.83
N HIS A 194 -13.51 9.80 -0.16
CA HIS A 194 -12.27 10.53 0.03
C HIS A 194 -11.44 10.57 -1.26
N PRO A 195 -10.54 11.57 -1.43
CA PRO A 195 -9.63 11.65 -2.57
C PRO A 195 -8.90 10.35 -2.89
N LEU A 196 -9.00 9.91 -4.16
CA LEU A 196 -8.27 8.77 -4.70
C LEU A 196 -6.97 9.22 -5.40
N GLY A 197 -5.84 8.66 -5.01
CA GLY A 197 -4.55 8.75 -5.70
C GLY A 197 -4.24 7.50 -6.53
N VAL A 198 -3.60 7.68 -7.68
CA VAL A 198 -3.13 6.61 -8.58
C VAL A 198 -1.79 6.96 -9.20
#